data_AF-A0A662HTF5-F1
#
_entry.id   AF-A0A662HTF5-F1
#
_cell.length_a   1.000
_cell.length_b   1.000
_cell.length_c   1.000
_cell.angle_alpha   90.00
_cell.angle_beta   90.00
_cell.angle_gamma   90.00
#
_symmetry.space_group_name_H-M   'P 1'
#
loop_
_entity.id
_entity.type
_entity.pdbx_description
1 polymer ?
#
loop_
_entity_poly.entity_id
_entity_poly.type
_entity_poly.pdbx_seq_one_letter_code
_entity_poly.pdbx_strand_id
1 'polypeptide(L)'
;MDAESLAVACIILLLMFAFLSSTVAFSLPLEVTKNISRKVMIVPGKGVVYSETFVSITVEGKGIFSLADKTFVNGVDRVEFTGDRPERYFVDGGFVKVYWENVCVDGRKVINYKIVE
;
A
#
# COMPACT_ATOMS: atom_id res chain seq x y z
N MET A 1 -42.25 33.11 -3.35
CA MET A 1 -40.79 33.02 -3.10
C MET A 1 -40.18 34.22 -3.79
N ASP A 2 -39.60 35.14 -3.04
CA ASP A 2 -38.97 36.34 -3.59
C ASP A 2 -37.60 35.99 -4.21
N ALA A 3 -37.08 36.89 -5.05
CA ALA A 3 -35.82 36.70 -5.75
C ALA A 3 -34.63 36.52 -4.78
N GLU A 4 -34.73 37.13 -3.59
CA GLU A 4 -33.73 37.02 -2.53
C GLU A 4 -33.70 35.61 -1.91
N SER A 5 -34.87 35.03 -1.59
CA SER A 5 -34.95 33.65 -1.09
C SER A 5 -34.45 32.63 -2.12
N LEU A 6 -34.69 32.87 -3.41
CA LEU A 6 -34.17 32.02 -4.49
C LEU A 6 -32.63 32.10 -4.58
N ALA A 7 -32.07 33.31 -4.50
CA ALA A 7 -30.63 33.52 -4.54
C ALA A 7 -29.90 32.85 -3.34
N VAL A 8 -30.47 32.97 -2.14
CA VAL A 8 -29.93 32.32 -0.93
C VAL A 8 -29.98 30.80 -1.06
N ALA A 9 -31.08 30.24 -1.56
CA ALA A 9 -31.19 28.80 -1.79
C ALA A 9 -30.17 28.29 -2.81
N CYS A 10 -29.92 29.04 -3.89
CA CYS A 10 -28.90 28.72 -4.88
C CYS A 10 -27.49 28.74 -4.28
N ILE A 11 -27.14 29.74 -3.46
CA ILE A 11 -25.83 29.82 -2.81
C ILE A 11 -25.61 28.64 -1.87
N ILE A 12 -26.61 28.28 -1.05
CA ILE A 12 -26.53 27.12 -0.14
C ILE A 12 -26.34 25.83 -0.94
N LEU A 13 -27.08 25.65 -2.04
CA LEU A 13 -26.94 24.47 -2.90
C LEU A 13 -25.53 24.39 -3.51
N LEU A 14 -24.97 25.53 -3.94
CA LEU A 14 -23.64 25.61 -4.55
C LEU A 14 -22.54 25.31 -3.52
N LEU A 15 -22.67 25.81 -2.30
CA LEU A 15 -21.78 25.48 -1.18
C LEU A 15 -21.86 24.00 -0.81
N MET A 16 -23.08 23.42 -0.76
CA MET A 16 -23.25 21.99 -0.55
C MET A 16 -22.59 21.16 -1.65
N PHE A 17 -22.73 21.56 -2.92
CA PHE A 17 -22.11 20.87 -4.05
C PHE A 17 -20.58 20.95 -4.00
N ALA A 18 -20.02 22.11 -3.65
CA ALA A 18 -18.58 22.30 -3.45
C ALA A 18 -18.05 21.46 -2.27
N PHE A 19 -18.83 21.33 -1.20
CA PHE A 19 -18.48 20.49 -0.07
C PHE A 19 -18.52 19.00 -0.44
N LEU A 20 -19.57 18.56 -1.14
CA LEU A 20 -19.70 17.18 -1.61
C LEU A 20 -18.57 16.79 -2.56
N SER A 21 -18.24 17.64 -3.54
CA SER A 21 -17.16 17.35 -4.49
C SER A 21 -15.79 17.24 -3.83
N SER A 22 -15.55 17.98 -2.74
CA SER A 22 -14.32 17.86 -1.94
C SER A 22 -14.21 16.51 -1.22
N THR A 23 -15.34 15.91 -0.82
CA THR A 23 -15.36 14.62 -0.12
C THR A 23 -15.22 13.40 -1.05
N VAL A 24 -15.54 13.54 -2.34
CA VAL A 24 -15.36 12.45 -3.33
C VAL A 24 -13.89 12.26 -3.73
N ALA A 25 -12.98 13.10 -3.23
CA ALA A 25 -11.54 12.93 -3.40
C ALA A 25 -10.91 11.86 -2.48
N PHE A 26 -11.70 10.94 -1.92
CA PHE A 26 -11.21 9.60 -1.54
C PHE A 26 -10.93 8.82 -2.82
N SER A 27 -9.88 9.22 -3.55
CA SER A 27 -9.45 8.46 -4.71
C SER A 27 -8.96 7.11 -4.20
N LEU A 28 -9.53 6.02 -4.71
CA LEU A 28 -8.99 4.68 -4.57
C LEU A 28 -7.63 4.63 -5.30
N PRO A 29 -6.69 3.75 -4.91
CA PRO A 29 -5.49 3.60 -5.71
C PRO A 29 -5.91 3.15 -7.12
N LEU A 30 -5.39 3.83 -8.13
CA LEU A 30 -5.68 3.54 -9.54
C LEU A 30 -5.19 2.14 -9.90
N GLU A 31 -3.99 1.80 -9.41
CA GLU A 31 -3.36 0.51 -9.63
C GLU A 31 -2.48 0.13 -8.43
N VAL A 32 -2.48 -1.17 -8.08
CA VAL A 32 -1.55 -1.74 -7.11
C VAL A 32 -0.88 -2.95 -7.73
N THR A 33 0.43 -2.87 -7.95
CA THR A 33 1.23 -3.93 -8.57
C THR A 33 2.21 -4.50 -7.54
N LYS A 34 2.24 -5.82 -7.37
CA LYS A 34 3.21 -6.51 -6.53
C LYS A 34 4.22 -7.27 -7.38
N ASN A 35 5.50 -7.06 -7.12
CA ASN A 35 6.60 -7.82 -7.69
C ASN A 35 7.35 -8.56 -6.58
N ILE A 36 7.60 -9.85 -6.78
CA ILE A 36 8.37 -10.69 -5.88
C ILE A 36 9.53 -11.26 -6.68
N SER A 37 10.74 -10.96 -6.24
CA SER A 37 11.96 -11.55 -6.81
C SER A 37 12.69 -12.34 -5.73
N ARG A 38 13.32 -13.44 -6.11
CA ARG A 38 14.04 -14.32 -5.18
C ARG A 38 15.47 -14.54 -5.67
N LYS A 39 16.43 -14.35 -4.77
CA LYS A 39 17.83 -14.69 -4.99
C LYS A 39 18.13 -15.97 -4.23
N VAL A 40 18.45 -17.03 -4.95
CA VAL A 40 18.79 -18.33 -4.37
C VAL A 40 20.23 -18.68 -4.74
N MET A 41 21.04 -19.07 -3.77
CA MET A 41 22.37 -19.64 -4.00
C MET A 41 22.32 -21.15 -3.81
N ILE A 42 22.73 -21.88 -4.84
CA ILE A 42 22.77 -23.34 -4.85
C ILE A 42 24.22 -23.78 -4.97
N VAL A 43 24.67 -24.65 -4.05
CA VAL A 43 26.01 -25.23 -4.06
C VAL A 43 25.92 -26.72 -4.41
N PRO A 44 26.67 -27.21 -5.41
CA PRO A 44 26.68 -28.63 -5.78
C PRO A 44 26.98 -29.53 -4.56
N GLY A 45 26.14 -30.54 -4.35
CA GLY A 45 26.27 -31.48 -3.23
C GLY A 45 25.82 -30.97 -1.85
N LYS A 46 25.48 -29.68 -1.71
CA LYS A 46 24.97 -29.09 -0.46
C LYS A 46 23.52 -28.58 -0.56
N GLY A 47 23.01 -28.37 -1.77
CA GLY A 47 21.65 -27.86 -1.99
C GLY A 47 21.57 -26.33 -1.90
N VAL A 48 20.43 -25.81 -1.45
CA VAL A 48 20.22 -24.37 -1.23
C VAL A 48 20.97 -23.95 0.02
N VAL A 49 21.91 -23.02 -0.12
CA VAL A 49 22.71 -22.50 1.01
C VAL A 49 22.29 -21.11 1.46
N TYR A 50 21.48 -20.43 0.66
CA TYR A 50 21.05 -19.05 0.91
C TYR A 50 19.85 -18.70 0.05
N SER A 51 18.87 -17.99 0.62
CA SER A 51 17.69 -17.53 -0.09
C SER A 51 17.21 -16.19 0.47
N GLU A 52 17.13 -15.18 -0.39
CA GLU A 52 16.50 -13.89 -0.09
C GLU A 52 15.31 -13.66 -1.00
N THR A 53 14.20 -13.25 -0.41
CA THR A 53 12.99 -12.82 -1.13
C THR A 53 12.83 -11.32 -1.02
N PHE A 54 12.79 -10.62 -2.14
CA PHE A 54 12.56 -9.18 -2.22
C PHE A 54 11.13 -8.94 -2.71
N VAL A 55 10.38 -8.15 -1.96
CA VAL A 55 9.01 -7.78 -2.29
C VAL A 55 8.96 -6.28 -2.54
N SER A 56 8.40 -5.90 -3.69
CA SER A 56 8.16 -4.53 -4.10
C SER A 56 6.69 -4.34 -4.42
N ILE A 57 6.04 -3.36 -3.79
CA ILE A 57 4.64 -3.02 -4.01
C ILE A 57 4.62 -1.60 -4.58
N THR A 58 4.17 -1.47 -5.82
CA THR A 58 3.92 -0.17 -6.47
C THR A 58 2.45 0.18 -6.31
N VAL A 59 2.18 1.36 -5.78
CA VAL A 59 0.84 1.94 -5.66
C VAL A 59 0.80 3.19 -6.53
N GLU A 60 -0.11 3.23 -7.50
CA GLU A 60 -0.37 4.40 -8.34
C GLU A 60 -1.73 5.01 -7.96
N GLY A 61 -1.79 6.33 -7.84
CA GLY A 61 -2.99 7.04 -7.40
C GLY A 61 -2.68 8.31 -6.63
N LYS A 62 -3.69 8.89 -5.98
CA LYS A 62 -3.54 10.12 -5.20
C LYS A 62 -4.37 10.11 -3.92
N GLY A 63 -3.76 9.93 -2.77
CA GLY A 63 -4.50 9.89 -1.52
C GLY A 63 -3.74 9.18 -0.40
N ILE A 64 -4.49 8.85 0.64
CA ILE A 64 -3.98 8.15 1.82
C ILE A 64 -4.67 6.78 1.89
N PHE A 65 -3.87 5.72 1.93
CA PHE A 65 -4.35 4.33 1.84
C PHE A 65 -3.85 3.47 2.98
N SER A 66 -4.62 2.43 3.31
CA SER A 66 -4.07 1.30 4.07
C SER A 66 -3.63 0.22 3.08
N LEU A 67 -2.45 -0.35 3.30
CA LEU A 67 -1.90 -1.42 2.48
C LEU A 67 -1.67 -2.64 3.36
N ALA A 68 -2.13 -3.80 2.90
CA ALA A 68 -1.83 -5.08 3.52
C ALA A 68 -1.20 -6.00 2.49
N ASP A 69 -0.13 -6.66 2.87
CA ASP A 69 0.54 -7.66 2.04
C ASP A 69 0.69 -8.99 2.77
N LYS A 70 0.65 -10.08 1.99
CA LYS A 70 0.87 -11.45 2.46
C LYS A 70 1.75 -12.18 1.47
N THR A 71 2.90 -12.67 1.93
CA THR A 71 3.88 -13.41 1.11
C THR A 71 4.21 -14.74 1.78
N PHE A 72 4.11 -15.83 1.03
CA PHE A 72 4.56 -17.15 1.50
C PHE A 72 6.07 -17.30 1.31
N VAL A 73 6.78 -17.70 2.37
CA VAL A 73 8.22 -17.90 2.41
C VAL A 73 8.53 -19.09 3.32
N ASN A 74 9.42 -19.99 2.89
CA ASN A 74 9.67 -21.24 3.58
C ASN A 74 10.89 -21.10 4.49
N GLY A 75 10.67 -21.03 5.81
CA GLY A 75 11.70 -20.61 6.76
C GLY A 75 11.84 -19.09 6.70
N VAL A 76 11.73 -18.43 7.83
CA VAL A 76 11.89 -16.97 7.90
C VAL A 76 12.80 -16.68 9.08
N ASP A 77 14.01 -16.23 8.80
CA ASP A 77 14.96 -15.82 9.83
C ASP A 77 14.67 -14.38 10.25
N ARG A 78 14.52 -13.48 9.26
CA ARG A 78 14.26 -12.06 9.51
C ARG A 78 13.56 -11.37 8.34
N VAL A 79 12.86 -10.29 8.66
CA VAL A 79 12.25 -9.39 7.69
C VAL A 79 12.91 -8.01 7.84
N GLU A 80 13.41 -7.46 6.73
CA GLU A 80 14.08 -6.17 6.67
C GLU A 80 13.25 -5.20 5.82
N PHE A 81 12.96 -4.01 6.35
CA PHE A 81 12.19 -2.97 5.66
C PHE A 81 13.11 -1.84 5.20
N THR A 82 12.91 -1.35 3.98
CA THR A 82 13.67 -0.20 3.44
C THR A 82 12.72 0.91 3.03
N GLY A 83 12.92 2.11 3.56
CA GLY A 83 12.02 3.24 3.34
C GLY A 83 10.80 3.18 4.27
N ASP A 84 9.61 3.08 3.70
CA ASP A 84 8.34 3.06 4.44
C ASP A 84 8.23 1.82 5.34
N ARG A 85 8.28 2.04 6.65
CA ARG A 85 8.12 0.97 7.65
C ARG A 85 6.64 0.68 7.90
N PRO A 86 6.26 -0.60 8.05
CA PRO A 86 4.91 -0.96 8.46
C PRO A 86 4.68 -0.64 9.93
N GLU A 87 3.43 -0.43 10.33
CA GLU A 87 3.05 -0.33 11.74
C GLU A 87 3.13 -1.71 12.40
N ARG A 88 2.85 -2.78 11.63
CA ARG A 88 2.88 -4.15 12.13
C ARG A 88 3.21 -5.16 11.04
N TYR A 89 3.93 -6.21 11.45
CA TYR A 89 4.12 -7.40 10.65
C TYR A 89 4.07 -8.65 11.52
N PHE A 90 3.68 -9.78 10.92
CA PHE A 90 3.58 -11.07 11.59
C PHE A 90 4.15 -12.16 10.71
N VAL A 91 4.78 -13.14 11.33
CA VAL A 91 5.23 -14.37 10.67
C VAL A 91 4.42 -15.52 11.26
N ASP A 92 3.63 -16.18 10.42
CA ASP A 92 2.69 -17.22 10.85
C ASP A 92 2.46 -18.24 9.72
N GLY A 93 2.68 -19.53 10.02
CA GLY A 93 2.44 -20.63 9.08
C GLY A 93 3.20 -20.52 7.75
N GLY A 94 4.43 -19.98 7.76
CA GLY A 94 5.21 -19.72 6.54
C GLY A 94 4.74 -18.51 5.74
N PHE A 95 3.86 -17.68 6.29
CA PHE A 95 3.47 -16.41 5.68
C PHE A 95 4.03 -15.23 6.46
N VAL A 96 4.62 -14.29 5.74
CA VAL A 96 4.91 -12.94 6.22
C VAL A 96 3.72 -12.06 5.86
N LYS A 97 3.04 -11.52 6.86
CA LYS A 97 1.91 -10.58 6.74
C LYS A 97 2.39 -9.21 7.17
N VAL A 98 2.22 -8.18 6.33
CA VAL A 98 2.71 -6.82 6.60
C VAL A 98 1.59 -5.82 6.39
N TYR A 99 1.49 -4.83 7.26
CA TYR A 99 0.43 -3.82 7.23
C TYR A 99 1.03 -2.42 7.34
N TRP A 100 0.62 -1.55 6.41
CA TRP A 100 0.86 -0.12 6.43
C TRP A 100 -0.47 0.62 6.58
N GLU A 101 -0.51 1.64 7.42
CA GLU A 101 -1.61 2.58 7.60
C GLU A 101 -1.16 3.95 7.11
N ASN A 102 -2.12 4.73 6.62
CA ASN A 102 -1.86 6.11 6.19
C ASN A 102 -0.77 6.26 5.12
N VAL A 103 -0.66 5.31 4.18
CA VAL A 103 0.26 5.38 3.03
C VAL A 103 -0.17 6.53 2.12
N CYS A 104 0.54 7.66 2.21
CA CYS A 104 0.35 8.80 1.33
C CYS A 104 0.98 8.52 -0.04
N VAL A 105 0.19 8.61 -1.10
CA VAL A 105 0.57 8.42 -2.50
C VAL A 105 0.19 9.69 -3.27
N ASP A 106 1.14 10.24 -4.03
CA ASP A 106 0.90 11.32 -4.98
C ASP A 106 1.53 10.93 -6.33
N GLY A 107 0.70 10.40 -7.23
CA GLY A 107 1.12 9.81 -8.49
C GLY A 107 1.54 8.36 -8.34
N ARG A 108 2.75 8.11 -7.83
CA ARG A 108 3.32 6.75 -7.70
C ARG A 108 4.17 6.62 -6.45
N LYS A 109 3.95 5.54 -5.69
CA LYS A 109 4.74 5.18 -4.51
C LYS A 109 5.21 3.72 -4.60
N VAL A 110 6.43 3.46 -4.17
CA VAL A 110 7.03 2.11 -4.15
C VAL A 110 7.42 1.76 -2.73
N ILE A 111 6.87 0.66 -2.20
CA ILE A 111 7.15 0.14 -0.87
C ILE A 111 7.94 -1.16 -1.03
N ASN A 112 9.05 -1.28 -0.30
CA ASN A 112 9.97 -2.42 -0.44
C ASN A 112 10.28 -3.06 0.90
N TYR A 113 10.33 -4.39 0.90
CA TYR A 113 10.85 -5.15 2.03
C TYR A 113 11.50 -6.45 1.56
N LYS A 114 12.39 -6.99 2.40
CA LYS A 114 13.18 -8.19 2.15
C LYS A 114 12.88 -9.21 3.23
N ILE A 115 12.75 -10.47 2.85
CA ILE A 115 12.63 -11.61 3.74
C ILE A 115 13.89 -12.46 3.54
N VAL A 116 14.60 -12.75 4.63
CA VAL A 116 15.83 -13.56 4.63
C VAL A 116 15.50 -14.92 5.23
N GLU A 117 15.89 -15.98 4.51
CA GLU A 117 15.85 -17.38 4.94
C GLU A 117 17.28 -17.93 5.16
#